data_AF-A0A7C6L764-F1
#
_entry.id   AF-A0A7C6L764-F1
#
_cell.length_a   1.000
_cell.length_b   1.000
_cell.length_c   1.000
_cell.angle_alpha   90.00
_cell.angle_beta   90.00
_cell.angle_gamma   90.00
#
_symmetry.space_group_name_H-M   'P 1'
#
loop_
_entity.id
_entity.type
_entity.pdbx_description
1 polymer ?
#
loop_
_entity_poly.entity_id
_entity_poly.type
_entity_poly.pdbx_seq_one_letter_code
_entity_poly.pdbx_strand_id
1 'polypeptide(L)'
;MDRKIPKEVLRKERNIKFIKLGAVILASVIAIAVVISLLRESINLKNIQLSTVDTGTIEVSVSASGKVVPAFEETIITPIESRIVEVYKKAGDSVDVGTPLVKLDLQSIETDYRKMLDELQMR
;
A
#
# COMPACT_ATOMS: atom_id res chain seq x y z
N MET A 1 -34.19 -95.99 -15.17
CA MET A 1 -35.04 -95.37 -16.21
C MET A 1 -35.16 -93.89 -15.89
N ASP A 2 -34.37 -93.07 -16.56
CA ASP A 2 -34.35 -91.61 -16.36
C ASP A 2 -35.70 -90.97 -16.72
N ARG A 3 -36.29 -90.25 -15.77
CA ARG A 3 -37.37 -89.30 -16.05
C ARG A 3 -36.74 -87.99 -16.50
N LYS A 4 -36.90 -87.64 -17.78
CA LYS A 4 -36.54 -86.30 -18.29
C LYS A 4 -37.40 -85.25 -17.59
N ILE A 5 -36.79 -84.50 -16.67
CA ILE A 5 -37.44 -83.40 -15.98
C ILE A 5 -37.80 -82.33 -17.02
N PRO A 6 -39.08 -81.93 -17.13
CA PRO A 6 -39.51 -80.90 -18.08
C PRO A 6 -38.75 -79.58 -17.83
N LYS A 7 -38.11 -79.03 -18.87
CA LYS A 7 -37.29 -77.81 -18.78
C LYS A 7 -38.07 -76.57 -18.33
N GLU A 8 -39.40 -76.60 -18.41
CA GLU A 8 -40.31 -75.50 -18.04
C GLU A 8 -40.46 -75.35 -16.52
N VAL A 9 -40.52 -76.45 -15.77
CA VAL A 9 -40.64 -76.40 -14.31
C VAL A 9 -39.32 -75.92 -13.68
N LEU A 10 -38.18 -76.36 -14.24
CA LEU A 10 -36.84 -75.92 -13.84
C LEU A 10 -36.61 -74.42 -14.10
N ARG A 11 -37.19 -73.84 -15.17
CA ARG A 11 -37.10 -72.41 -15.47
C ARG A 11 -37.93 -71.56 -14.48
N LYS A 12 -39.11 -72.04 -14.09
CA LYS A 12 -39.99 -71.33 -13.14
C LYS A 12 -39.35 -71.22 -11.75
N GLU A 13 -38.75 -72.30 -11.26
CA GLU A 13 -38.03 -72.29 -9.97
C GLU A 13 -36.76 -71.44 -10.01
N ARG A 14 -36.02 -71.45 -11.13
CA ARG A 14 -34.84 -70.58 -11.30
C ARG A 14 -35.22 -69.11 -11.32
N ASN A 15 -36.28 -68.73 -12.03
CA ASN A 15 -36.72 -67.33 -12.12
C ASN A 15 -37.16 -66.78 -10.76
N ILE A 16 -37.85 -67.57 -9.93
CA ILE A 16 -38.24 -67.15 -8.57
C ILE A 16 -37.01 -66.93 -7.69
N LYS A 17 -35.98 -67.78 -7.81
CA LYS A 17 -34.70 -67.59 -7.10
C LYS A 17 -33.95 -66.33 -7.57
N PHE A 18 -33.95 -66.04 -8.88
CA PHE A 18 -33.35 -64.82 -9.43
C PHE A 18 -34.11 -63.55 -9.01
N ILE A 19 -35.44 -63.57 -8.96
CA ILE A 19 -36.26 -62.45 -8.48
C ILE A 19 -36.00 -62.19 -6.99
N LYS A 20 -35.91 -63.25 -6.17
CA LYS A 20 -35.59 -63.12 -4.74
C LYS A 20 -34.18 -62.56 -4.51
N LEU A 21 -33.20 -63.02 -5.28
CA LEU A 21 -31.83 -62.49 -5.23
C LEU A 21 -31.78 -61.03 -5.70
N GLY A 22 -32.49 -60.71 -6.78
CA GLY A 22 -32.61 -59.33 -7.29
C GLY A 22 -33.27 -58.39 -6.28
N ALA A 23 -34.29 -58.86 -5.55
CA ALA A 23 -34.94 -58.08 -4.50
C ALA A 23 -33.99 -57.80 -3.32
N VAL A 24 -33.15 -58.76 -2.92
CA VAL A 24 -32.14 -58.55 -1.88
C VAL A 24 -31.09 -57.54 -2.32
N ILE A 25 -30.59 -57.66 -3.56
CA ILE A 25 -29.62 -56.70 -4.10
C ILE A 25 -30.23 -55.29 -4.17
N LEU A 26 -31.47 -55.18 -4.65
CA LEU A 26 -32.17 -53.90 -4.75
C LEU A 26 -32.39 -53.28 -3.36
N ALA A 27 -32.80 -54.07 -2.38
CA ALA A 27 -32.96 -53.61 -1.01
C ALA A 27 -31.64 -53.11 -0.41
N SER A 28 -30.53 -53.83 -0.64
CA SER A 28 -29.20 -53.39 -0.21
C SER A 28 -28.78 -52.08 -0.87
N VAL A 29 -29.01 -51.91 -2.18
CA VAL A 29 -28.70 -50.66 -2.88
C VAL A 29 -29.50 -49.49 -2.32
N ILE A 30 -30.79 -49.68 -2.06
CA ILE A 30 -31.65 -48.65 -1.46
C ILE A 30 -31.15 -48.30 -0.05
N ALA A 31 -30.82 -49.29 0.77
CA ALA A 31 -30.30 -49.06 2.12
C ALA A 31 -28.99 -48.24 2.10
N ILE A 32 -28.07 -48.59 1.19
CA ILE A 32 -26.80 -47.86 1.02
C ILE A 32 -27.06 -46.42 0.57
N ALA A 33 -27.99 -46.20 -0.37
CA ALA A 33 -28.35 -44.86 -0.84
C ALA A 33 -28.92 -43.98 0.29
N VAL A 34 -29.76 -44.55 1.16
CA VAL A 34 -30.33 -43.82 2.32
C VAL A 34 -29.25 -43.44 3.32
N VAL A 35 -28.32 -44.36 3.64
CA VAL A 35 -27.19 -44.09 4.55
C VAL A 35 -26.31 -42.96 4.00
N ILE A 36 -25.94 -43.01 2.72
CA ILE A 36 -25.14 -41.96 2.09
C ILE A 36 -25.90 -40.61 2.13
N SER A 37 -27.21 -40.62 1.91
CA SER A 37 -28.02 -39.39 1.97
C SER A 37 -28.09 -38.78 3.37
N LEU A 38 -28.05 -39.60 4.43
CA LEU A 38 -28.07 -39.13 5.82
C LEU A 38 -26.69 -38.63 6.29
N LEU A 39 -25.61 -39.27 5.84
CA LEU A 39 -24.24 -38.86 6.17
C LEU A 39 -23.72 -37.73 5.28
N ARG A 40 -24.39 -37.43 4.17
CA ARG A 40 -24.03 -36.31 3.31
C ARG A 40 -24.25 -35.02 4.10
N GLU A 41 -23.15 -34.44 4.58
CA GLU A 41 -23.14 -33.14 5.22
C GLU A 41 -23.78 -32.13 4.26
N SER A 42 -25.00 -31.70 4.60
CA SER A 42 -25.65 -30.59 3.92
C SER A 42 -25.00 -29.33 4.46
N ILE A 43 -24.35 -28.57 3.58
CA ILE A 43 -23.83 -27.24 3.92
C ILE A 43 -25.04 -26.39 4.28
N ASN A 44 -25.30 -26.26 5.57
CA ASN A 44 -26.41 -25.48 6.08
C ASN A 44 -25.99 -24.01 6.03
N LEU A 45 -26.73 -23.18 5.28
CA LEU A 45 -26.48 -21.73 5.19
C LEU A 45 -26.45 -21.06 6.58
N LYS A 46 -27.06 -21.67 7.61
CA LYS A 46 -26.99 -21.20 9.00
C LYS A 46 -25.61 -21.32 9.65
N ASN A 47 -24.72 -22.16 9.11
CA ASN A 47 -23.37 -22.34 9.61
C ASN A 47 -22.35 -21.41 8.93
N ILE A 48 -22.81 -20.56 7.99
CA ILE A 48 -21.96 -19.62 7.26
C ILE A 48 -22.33 -18.21 7.72
N GLN A 49 -21.38 -17.52 8.32
CA GLN A 49 -21.54 -16.12 8.72
C GLN A 49 -21.29 -15.22 7.51
N LEU A 50 -22.37 -14.92 6.77
CA LEU A 50 -22.34 -13.95 5.68
C LEU A 50 -22.55 -12.55 6.26
N SER A 51 -21.63 -11.64 5.97
CA SER A 51 -21.74 -10.22 6.28
C SER A 51 -21.65 -9.42 4.99
N THR A 52 -22.46 -8.37 4.87
CA THR A 52 -22.37 -7.42 3.77
C THR A 52 -21.18 -6.50 4.02
N VAL A 53 -20.40 -6.23 2.98
CA VAL A 53 -19.32 -5.25 3.03
C VAL A 53 -19.79 -3.96 2.38
N ASP A 54 -19.68 -2.87 3.11
CA ASP A 54 -19.96 -1.53 2.60
C ASP A 54 -18.67 -0.88 2.11
N THR A 55 -18.77 -0.05 1.08
CA THR A 55 -17.64 0.70 0.56
C THR A 55 -17.60 2.08 1.21
N GLY A 56 -16.42 2.49 1.63
CA GLY A 56 -16.16 3.80 2.22
C GLY A 56 -14.71 4.18 2.01
N THR A 57 -14.42 5.47 2.14
CA THR A 57 -13.05 5.96 2.07
C THR A 57 -12.32 5.63 3.36
N ILE A 58 -11.17 4.97 3.26
CA ILE A 58 -10.28 4.74 4.41
C ILE A 58 -9.16 5.77 4.33
N GLU A 59 -9.18 6.73 5.25
CA GLU A 59 -8.11 7.72 5.37
C GLU A 59 -6.98 7.15 6.21
N VAL A 60 -5.80 7.02 5.60
CA VAL A 60 -4.58 6.61 6.29
C VAL A 60 -3.64 7.80 6.35
N SER A 61 -3.35 8.26 7.55
CA SER A 61 -2.34 9.28 7.79
C SER A 61 -1.01 8.62 8.15
N VAL A 62 0.05 8.96 7.42
CA VAL A 62 1.41 8.51 7.72
C VAL A 62 2.17 9.66 8.36
N SER A 63 2.67 9.46 9.57
CA SER A 63 3.52 10.45 10.24
C SER A 63 4.97 10.29 9.79
N ALA A 64 5.57 11.39 9.34
CA ALA A 64 6.99 11.46 9.04
C ALA A 64 7.65 12.53 9.92
N SER A 65 8.91 12.30 10.30
CA SER A 65 9.71 13.24 11.08
C SER A 65 10.99 13.59 10.33
N GLY A 66 11.37 14.86 10.34
CA GLY A 66 12.59 15.34 9.71
C GLY A 66 13.06 16.66 10.33
N LYS A 67 14.32 17.02 10.09
CA LYS A 67 14.87 18.32 10.49
C LYS A 67 14.50 19.36 9.43
N VAL A 68 13.85 20.45 9.86
CA VAL A 68 13.58 21.60 8.99
C VAL A 68 14.85 22.44 8.90
N VAL A 69 15.28 22.73 7.67
CA VAL A 69 16.41 23.61 7.37
C VAL A 69 15.96 24.71 6.41
N PRO A 70 16.58 25.90 6.45
CA PRO A 70 16.29 26.96 5.47
C PRO A 70 16.54 26.47 4.04
N ALA A 71 15.72 26.93 3.09
CA ALA A 71 15.92 26.61 1.67
C ALA A 71 17.23 27.19 1.13
N PHE A 72 17.64 28.36 1.66
CA PHE A 72 18.86 29.08 1.27
C PHE A 72 19.50 29.71 2.50
N GLU A 73 20.83 29.70 2.52
CA GLU A 73 21.65 30.35 3.53
C GLU A 73 22.78 31.10 2.82
N GLU A 74 22.86 32.41 3.02
CA GLU A 74 23.89 33.26 2.42
C GLU A 74 24.67 33.98 3.51
N THR A 75 25.99 33.95 3.40
CA THR A 75 26.90 34.71 4.27
C THR A 75 27.45 35.90 3.49
N ILE A 76 27.10 37.10 3.94
CA ILE A 76 27.59 38.35 3.34
C ILE A 76 28.87 38.77 4.06
N ILE A 77 29.99 38.70 3.35
CA ILE A 77 31.28 39.21 3.82
C ILE A 77 31.54 40.60 3.25
N THR A 78 32.20 41.43 4.05
CA THR A 78 32.67 42.72 3.54
C THR A 78 33.90 42.47 2.65
N PRO A 79 33.94 42.95 1.40
CA PRO A 79 35.05 42.70 0.47
C PRO A 79 36.31 43.50 0.79
N ILE A 80 36.23 44.44 1.73
CA ILE A 80 37.31 45.34 2.13
C ILE A 80 37.51 45.30 3.65
N GLU A 81 38.74 45.50 4.11
CA GLU A 81 39.03 45.67 5.52
C GLU A 81 38.66 47.11 5.93
N SER A 82 37.50 47.27 6.58
CA SER A 82 36.98 48.57 6.99
C SER A 82 36.24 48.49 8.32
N ARG A 83 36.07 49.64 8.98
CA ARG A 83 35.30 49.74 10.23
C ARG A 83 33.81 49.92 9.91
N ILE A 84 32.96 49.29 10.71
CA ILE A 84 31.50 49.54 10.68
C ILE A 84 31.22 50.87 11.38
N VAL A 85 30.63 51.82 10.64
CA VAL A 85 30.20 53.13 11.16
C VAL A 85 28.83 53.02 11.79
N GLU A 86 27.89 52.35 11.12
CA GLU A 86 26.50 52.24 11.55
C GLU A 86 25.90 50.90 11.11
N VAL A 87 24.99 50.37 11.92
CA VAL A 87 24.24 49.14 11.62
C VAL A 87 22.79 49.52 11.35
N TYR A 88 22.34 49.32 10.11
CA TYR A 88 20.97 49.64 9.70
C TYR A 88 19.98 48.51 9.99
N LYS A 89 20.44 47.26 9.96
CA LYS A 89 19.61 46.06 10.19
C LYS A 89 20.24 45.17 11.24
N LYS A 90 19.42 44.71 12.17
CA LYS A 90 19.83 43.84 13.28
C LYS A 90 19.40 42.41 13.00
N ALA A 91 19.97 41.47 13.77
CA ALA A 91 19.58 40.08 13.70
C ALA A 91 18.08 39.91 13.95
N GLY A 92 17.39 39.21 13.06
CA GLY A 92 15.94 39.00 13.10
C GLY A 92 15.13 39.97 12.24
N ASP A 93 15.72 41.05 11.72
CA ASP A 93 15.04 41.94 10.80
C ASP A 93 14.86 41.29 9.43
N SER A 94 13.68 41.45 8.83
CA SER A 94 13.47 41.10 7.42
C SER A 94 14.13 42.13 6.50
N VAL A 95 14.72 41.63 5.42
CA VAL A 95 15.45 42.43 4.43
C VAL A 95 15.09 41.97 3.02
N ASP A 96 15.05 42.91 2.09
CA ASP A 96 14.84 42.65 0.67
C ASP A 96 16.15 42.78 -0.11
N VAL A 97 16.18 42.27 -1.34
CA VAL A 97 17.33 42.38 -2.23
C VAL A 97 17.71 43.85 -2.44
N GLY A 98 18.98 44.18 -2.20
CA GLY A 98 19.51 45.54 -2.31
C GLY A 98 19.35 46.39 -1.05
N THR A 99 18.75 45.87 0.02
CA THR A 99 18.64 46.59 1.30
C THR A 99 20.03 46.78 1.91
N PRO A 100 20.45 48.02 2.24
CA PRO A 100 21.72 48.25 2.91
C PRO A 100 21.66 47.73 4.36
N LEU A 101 22.61 46.88 4.73
CA LEU A 101 22.67 46.25 6.06
C LEU A 101 23.51 47.05 7.06
N VAL A 102 24.68 47.49 6.61
CA VAL A 102 25.68 48.21 7.41
C VAL A 102 26.31 49.32 6.60
N LYS A 103 26.75 50.37 7.27
CA LYS A 103 27.55 51.45 6.71
C LYS A 103 29.00 51.25 7.11
N LEU A 104 29.89 51.23 6.12
CA LEU A 104 31.32 51.05 6.29
C LEU A 104 32.05 52.40 6.18
N ASP A 105 33.19 52.50 6.83
CA ASP A 105 34.11 53.62 6.66
C ASP A 105 34.92 53.42 5.38
N LEU A 106 34.69 54.28 4.39
CA LEU A 106 35.28 54.18 3.05
C LEU A 106 36.41 55.20 2.82
N GLN A 107 36.83 55.97 3.84
CA GLN A 107 37.78 57.07 3.64
C GLN A 107 39.11 56.66 2.99
N SER A 108 39.69 55.54 3.46
CA SER A 108 40.94 55.01 2.90
C SER A 108 40.76 54.57 1.45
N ILE A 109 39.70 53.80 1.19
CA ILE A 109 39.39 53.26 -0.14
C ILE A 109 39.06 54.36 -1.14
N GLU A 110 38.30 55.38 -0.74
CA GLU A 110 37.96 56.51 -1.60
C GLU A 110 39.22 57.30 -1.99
N THR A 111 40.16 57.45 -1.06
CA THR A 111 41.45 58.11 -1.32
C THR A 111 42.28 57.32 -2.32
N ASP A 112 42.39 56.00 -2.15
CA ASP A 112 43.16 55.16 -3.07
C ASP A 112 42.47 55.03 -4.44
N TYR A 113 41.14 54.98 -4.47
CA TYR A 113 40.36 55.04 -5.70
C TYR A 113 40.60 56.32 -6.49
N ARG A 114 40.62 57.49 -5.81
CA ARG A 114 40.92 58.77 -6.45
C ARG A 114 42.33 58.81 -7.03
N LYS A 115 43.35 58.31 -6.31
CA LYS A 115 44.72 58.19 -6.85
C LYS A 115 44.76 57.37 -8.14
N MET A 116 44.07 56.22 -8.17
CA MET A 116 43.99 55.37 -9.36
C MET A 116 43.30 56.08 -10.53
N LEU A 117 42.26 56.88 -10.26
CA LEU A 117 41.61 57.70 -11.28
C LEU A 117 42.55 58.77 -11.85
N ASP A 118 43.30 59.46 -11.00
CA ASP A 118 44.27 60.46 -11.43
C ASP A 118 45.39 59.83 -12.29
N GLU A 119 45.87 58.65 -11.93
CA GLU A 119 46.84 57.88 -12.74
C GLU A 119 46.29 57.47 -14.11
N LEU A 120 45.00 57.11 -14.19
CA LEU A 120 44.34 56.80 -15.45
C LEU A 120 44.16 58.03 -16.34
N GLN A 121 43.93 59.20 -15.74
CA GLN A 121 43.76 60.46 -16.48
C GLN A 121 45.07 61.07 -16.97
N MET A 122 46.19 60.73 -16.33
CA MET A 122 47.54 61.15 -16.77
C MET A 122 48.15 60.24 -17.85
N ARG A 123 47.51 59.12 -18.18
CA ARG A 123 47.84 58.27 -19.33
C ARG A 123 47.06 58.68 -20.57
#